data_AF-A0A171A859-F1
#
_entry.id   AF-A0A171A859-F1
#
_cell.length_a   1.000
_cell.length_b   1.000
_cell.length_c   1.000
_cell.angle_alpha   90.00
_cell.angle_beta   90.00
_cell.angle_gamma   90.00
#
_symmetry.space_group_name_H-M   'P 1'
#
loop_
_entity.id
_entity.type
_entity.pdbx_description
1 polymer ?
#
loop_
_entity_poly.entity_id
_entity_poly.type
_entity_poly.pdbx_seq_one_letter_code
_entity_poly.pdbx_strand_id
1 'polypeptide(L)'
;LDYDDTERVMTEKLQNQVNGTEWSWRNLNTLCWAIGSISGAMHEEDEKRFLVTVIKELLGLCEQKKGKDNKAIIASNIMYVVGQYPRFLRAHWKFLKTVVNKLFEFMHETHDGVQDMACDTFIKISMKCRRHFVTVQIGESMPFIEEILSTISTIICDLQTQQVHTFYEAVGCID
;
A
#
# COMPACT_ATOMS: atom_id res chain seq x y z
N LEU A 1 20.35 -1.16 18.23
CA LEU A 1 18.90 -0.91 18.34
C LEU A 1 18.25 -2.28 18.49
N ASP A 2 17.47 -2.47 19.53
CA ASP A 2 16.74 -3.71 19.79
C ASP A 2 15.47 -3.72 18.91
N TYR A 3 15.49 -4.53 17.85
CA TYR A 3 14.38 -4.58 16.90
C TYR A 3 13.18 -5.35 17.51
N ASP A 4 13.42 -6.29 18.43
CA ASP A 4 12.35 -7.04 19.10
C ASP A 4 11.53 -6.11 19.99
N ASP A 5 12.18 -5.21 20.73
CA ASP A 5 11.48 -4.20 21.54
C ASP A 5 10.69 -3.22 20.64
N THR A 6 11.27 -2.81 19.52
CA THR A 6 10.61 -1.93 18.55
C THR A 6 9.36 -2.59 17.94
N GLU A 7 9.48 -3.84 17.49
CA GLU A 7 8.37 -4.65 16.95
C GLU A 7 7.25 -4.81 17.98
N ARG A 8 7.61 -5.13 19.23
CA ARG A 8 6.68 -5.30 20.34
C ARG A 8 5.88 -4.02 20.60
N VAL A 9 6.56 -2.88 20.74
CA VAL A 9 5.92 -1.58 21.04
C VAL A 9 5.01 -1.15 19.89
N MET A 10 5.44 -1.28 18.63
CA MET A 10 4.61 -0.94 17.47
C MET A 10 3.36 -1.82 17.39
N THR A 11 3.50 -3.12 17.66
CA THR A 11 2.40 -4.08 17.64
C THR A 11 1.40 -3.81 18.77
N GLU A 12 1.87 -3.53 19.98
CA GLU A 12 1.01 -3.16 21.12
C GLU A 12 0.22 -1.89 20.82
N LYS A 13 0.87 -0.85 20.28
CA LYS A 13 0.20 0.39 19.88
C LYS A 13 -0.84 0.16 18.78
N LEU A 14 -0.57 -0.72 17.83
CA LEU A 14 -1.52 -1.07 16.78
C LEU A 14 -2.75 -1.78 17.36
N GLN A 15 -2.55 -2.71 18.29
CA GLN A 15 -3.65 -3.36 19.00
C GLN A 15 -4.51 -2.36 19.77
N ASN A 16 -3.92 -1.33 20.39
CA ASN A 16 -4.65 -0.26 21.05
C ASN A 16 -5.45 0.64 20.08
N GLN A 17 -5.06 0.72 18.80
CA GLN A 17 -5.89 1.33 17.77
C GLN A 17 -7.10 0.45 17.41
N VAL A 18 -6.88 -0.87 17.29
CA VAL A 18 -7.89 -1.87 16.90
C VAL A 18 -8.97 -2.06 17.97
N ASN A 19 -8.56 -2.28 19.23
CA ASN A 19 -9.48 -2.46 20.35
C ASN A 19 -10.18 -1.15 20.76
N GLY A 20 -9.71 -0.01 20.25
CA GLY A 20 -10.30 1.31 20.44
C GLY A 20 -9.83 2.07 21.68
N THR A 21 -8.93 1.53 22.50
CA THR A 21 -8.44 2.20 23.72
C THR A 21 -7.65 3.47 23.41
N GLU A 22 -6.93 3.51 22.29
CA GLU A 22 -6.12 4.66 21.86
C GLU A 22 -6.52 5.18 20.48
N TRP A 23 -7.68 4.77 19.95
CA TRP A 23 -8.10 5.12 18.60
C TRP A 23 -8.19 6.63 18.39
N SER A 24 -7.38 7.16 17.48
CA SER A 24 -7.58 8.47 16.87
C SER A 24 -6.85 8.53 15.53
N TRP A 25 -7.30 9.39 14.61
CA TRP A 25 -6.63 9.58 13.32
C TRP A 25 -5.16 9.96 13.48
N ARG A 26 -4.88 10.85 14.45
CA ARG A 26 -3.51 11.28 14.76
C ARG A 26 -2.64 10.12 15.23
N ASN A 27 -3.13 9.28 16.13
CA ASN A 27 -2.37 8.16 16.68
C ASN A 27 -2.10 7.10 15.61
N LEU A 28 -3.13 6.75 14.82
CA LEU A 28 -2.96 5.81 13.70
C LEU A 28 -1.94 6.33 12.68
N ASN A 29 -2.07 7.59 12.24
CA ASN A 29 -1.15 8.20 11.27
C ASN A 29 0.29 8.17 11.79
N THR A 30 0.51 8.63 13.02
CA THR A 30 1.84 8.67 13.63
C THR A 30 2.45 7.28 13.72
N LEU A 31 1.66 6.29 14.11
CA LEU A 31 2.10 4.90 14.18
C LEU A 31 2.46 4.33 12.80
N CYS A 32 1.61 4.52 11.80
CA CYS A 32 1.85 4.00 10.45
C CYS A 32 3.03 4.69 9.76
N TRP A 33 3.25 5.98 10.03
CA TRP A 33 4.47 6.69 9.59
C TRP A 33 5.72 6.12 10.25
N ALA A 34 5.67 5.81 11.55
CA ALA A 34 6.78 5.18 12.26
C ALA A 34 7.04 3.75 11.76
N ILE A 35 6.00 2.98 11.49
CA ILE A 35 6.13 1.64 10.88
C ILE A 35 6.79 1.76 9.51
N GLY A 36 6.25 2.58 8.61
CA GLY A 36 6.81 2.72 7.27
C GLY A 36 8.26 3.23 7.25
N SER A 37 8.65 4.09 8.19
CA SER A 37 10.00 4.68 8.24
C SER A 37 11.10 3.71 8.67
N ILE A 38 10.76 2.58 9.29
CA ILE A 38 11.73 1.54 9.69
C ILE A 38 11.91 0.45 8.62
N SER A 39 11.36 0.64 7.42
CA SER A 39 11.53 -0.30 6.30
C SER A 39 13.01 -0.62 6.04
N GLY A 40 13.35 -1.91 5.96
CA GLY A 40 14.71 -2.38 5.76
C GLY A 40 15.57 -2.47 7.04
N ALA A 41 15.05 -2.06 8.20
CA ALA A 41 15.79 -2.16 9.47
C ALA A 41 15.79 -3.58 10.08
N MET A 42 14.88 -4.46 9.62
CA MET A 42 14.72 -5.84 10.08
C MET A 42 15.31 -6.83 9.06
N HIS A 43 15.59 -8.06 9.50
CA HIS A 43 15.85 -9.18 8.60
C HIS A 43 14.58 -9.53 7.78
N GLU A 44 14.74 -10.14 6.61
CA GLU A 44 13.64 -10.33 5.66
C GLU A 44 12.47 -11.16 6.23
N GLU A 45 12.76 -12.24 6.96
CA GLU A 45 11.72 -13.08 7.56
C GLU A 45 10.98 -12.38 8.71
N ASP A 46 11.68 -11.59 9.52
CA ASP A 46 11.08 -10.82 10.60
C ASP A 46 10.25 -9.66 10.04
N GLU A 47 10.77 -8.92 9.04
CA GLU A 47 10.04 -7.88 8.33
C GLU A 47 8.76 -8.43 7.71
N LYS A 48 8.83 -9.63 7.09
CA LYS A 48 7.67 -10.32 6.53
C LYS A 48 6.62 -10.63 7.60
N ARG A 49 7.02 -11.24 8.73
CA ARG A 49 6.11 -11.57 9.84
C ARG A 49 5.45 -10.31 10.40
N PHE A 50 6.25 -9.28 10.64
CA PHE A 50 5.78 -7.99 11.16
C PHE A 50 4.78 -7.34 10.19
N LEU A 51 5.14 -7.22 8.92
CA LEU A 51 4.32 -6.54 7.93
C LEU A 51 2.99 -7.26 7.66
N VAL A 52 2.99 -8.59 7.62
CA VAL A 52 1.76 -9.39 7.51
C VAL A 52 0.82 -9.10 8.68
N THR A 53 1.37 -8.99 9.90
CA THR A 53 0.60 -8.65 11.10
C THR A 53 0.02 -7.24 10.99
N VAL A 54 0.85 -6.24 10.66
CA VAL A 54 0.42 -4.85 10.52
C VAL A 54 -0.69 -4.70 9.48
N ILE A 55 -0.51 -5.26 8.28
CA ILE A 55 -1.50 -5.15 7.19
C ILE A 55 -2.82 -5.82 7.59
N LYS A 56 -2.77 -6.99 8.23
CA LYS A 56 -3.97 -7.70 8.69
C LYS A 56 -4.76 -6.88 9.71
N GLU A 57 -4.08 -6.32 10.71
CA GLU A 57 -4.72 -5.49 11.74
C GLU A 57 -5.30 -4.20 11.14
N LEU A 58 -4.59 -3.55 10.21
CA LEU A 58 -5.10 -2.36 9.53
C LEU A 58 -6.31 -2.65 8.64
N LEU A 59 -6.32 -3.78 7.93
CA LEU A 59 -7.49 -4.22 7.14
C LEU A 59 -8.69 -4.51 8.06
N GLY A 60 -8.49 -5.24 9.16
CA GLY A 60 -9.53 -5.50 10.16
C GLY A 60 -10.08 -4.22 10.79
N LEU A 61 -9.19 -3.27 11.12
CA LEU A 61 -9.57 -1.94 11.60
C LEU A 61 -10.37 -1.17 10.55
N CYS A 62 -9.95 -1.25 9.28
CA CYS A 62 -10.68 -0.66 8.17
C CYS A 62 -12.10 -1.22 8.13
N GLU A 63 -12.29 -2.54 8.15
CA GLU A 63 -13.60 -3.20 8.16
C GLU A 63 -14.47 -2.76 9.36
N GLN A 64 -13.90 -2.74 10.57
CA GLN A 64 -14.59 -2.41 11.82
C GLN A 64 -15.08 -0.96 11.87
N LYS A 65 -14.27 0.01 11.42
CA LYS A 65 -14.62 1.43 11.51
C LYS A 65 -15.64 1.82 10.43
N LYS A 66 -16.65 2.58 10.85
CA LYS A 66 -17.71 3.10 9.99
C LYS A 66 -17.43 4.55 9.59
N GLY A 67 -18.02 4.99 8.49
CA GLY A 67 -17.89 6.37 7.98
C GLY A 67 -16.75 6.51 6.96
N LYS A 68 -16.99 7.30 5.92
CA LYS A 68 -16.07 7.47 4.78
C LYS A 68 -14.71 8.02 5.22
N ASP A 69 -14.69 9.04 6.08
CA ASP A 69 -13.44 9.66 6.54
C ASP A 69 -12.56 8.66 7.31
N ASN A 70 -13.15 7.84 8.17
CA ASN A 70 -12.41 6.79 8.88
C ASN A 70 -11.80 5.78 7.89
N LYS A 71 -12.59 5.33 6.90
CA LYS A 71 -12.13 4.39 5.87
C LYS A 71 -10.98 5.01 5.05
N ALA A 72 -11.11 6.28 4.65
CA ALA A 72 -10.09 6.99 3.89
C ALA A 72 -8.79 7.14 4.68
N ILE A 73 -8.86 7.51 5.96
CA ILE A 73 -7.70 7.59 6.85
C ILE A 73 -7.03 6.23 7.03
N ILE A 74 -7.79 5.15 7.17
CA ILE A 74 -7.18 3.82 7.36
C ILE A 74 -6.57 3.32 6.04
N ALA A 75 -7.28 3.49 4.92
CA ALA A 75 -6.80 3.14 3.59
C ALA A 75 -5.51 3.90 3.23
N SER A 76 -5.43 5.19 3.57
CA SER A 76 -4.24 6.00 3.33
C SER A 76 -3.02 5.49 4.11
N ASN A 77 -3.23 5.08 5.37
CA ASN A 77 -2.18 4.45 6.17
C ASN A 77 -1.73 3.10 5.62
N ILE A 78 -2.67 2.27 5.13
CA ILE A 78 -2.33 0.99 4.45
C ILE A 78 -1.50 1.26 3.20
N MET A 79 -1.94 2.19 2.33
CA MET A 79 -1.21 2.56 1.12
C MET A 79 0.19 3.07 1.44
N TYR A 80 0.32 3.95 2.44
CA TYR A 80 1.61 4.44 2.90
C TYR A 80 2.53 3.30 3.36
N VAL A 81 2.07 2.47 4.30
CA VAL A 81 2.86 1.36 4.85
C VAL A 81 3.30 0.44 3.72
N VAL A 82 2.37 -0.08 2.91
CA VAL A 82 2.68 -0.99 1.81
C VAL A 82 3.68 -0.37 0.82
N GLY A 83 3.51 0.90 0.48
CA GLY A 83 4.42 1.63 -0.40
C GLY A 83 5.86 1.77 0.12
N GLN A 84 6.08 1.66 1.44
CA GLN A 84 7.41 1.73 2.04
C GLN A 84 8.18 0.39 2.00
N TYR A 85 7.53 -0.75 1.74
CA TYR A 85 8.16 -2.08 1.83
C TYR A 85 8.31 -2.79 0.47
N PRO A 86 9.10 -2.23 -0.48
CA PRO A 86 9.28 -2.85 -1.79
C PRO A 86 10.00 -4.20 -1.73
N ARG A 87 10.82 -4.46 -0.70
CA ARG A 87 11.48 -5.76 -0.51
C ARG A 87 10.46 -6.88 -0.32
N PHE A 88 9.52 -6.68 0.59
CA PHE A 88 8.40 -7.58 0.79
C PHE A 88 7.56 -7.76 -0.48
N LEU A 89 7.21 -6.66 -1.17
CA LEU A 89 6.40 -6.71 -2.39
C LEU A 89 7.06 -7.54 -3.50
N ARG A 90 8.37 -7.37 -3.71
CA ARG A 90 9.13 -8.14 -4.71
C ARG A 90 9.17 -9.64 -4.40
N ALA A 91 9.21 -10.01 -3.12
CA ALA A 91 9.20 -11.41 -2.71
C ALA A 91 7.82 -12.08 -2.82
N HIS A 92 6.73 -11.31 -2.97
CA HIS A 92 5.36 -11.82 -2.88
C HIS A 92 4.47 -11.30 -4.03
N TRP A 93 4.68 -11.85 -5.23
CA TRP A 93 3.99 -11.42 -6.46
C TRP A 93 2.46 -11.28 -6.32
N LYS A 94 1.78 -12.33 -5.83
CA LYS A 94 0.30 -12.29 -5.69
C LYS A 94 -0.16 -11.12 -4.83
N PHE A 95 0.62 -10.80 -3.79
CA PHE A 95 0.34 -9.67 -2.92
C PHE A 95 0.60 -8.34 -3.64
N LEU A 96 1.73 -8.21 -4.36
CA LEU A 96 2.02 -7.04 -5.20
C LEU A 96 0.90 -6.78 -6.22
N LYS A 97 0.46 -7.78 -7.00
CA LYS A 97 -0.63 -7.65 -7.97
C LYS A 97 -1.94 -7.22 -7.29
N THR A 98 -2.25 -7.81 -6.13
CA THR A 98 -3.44 -7.44 -5.32
C THR A 98 -3.39 -5.97 -4.88
N VAL A 99 -2.24 -5.52 -4.37
CA VAL A 99 -2.04 -4.13 -3.95
C VAL A 99 -2.25 -3.18 -5.11
N VAL A 100 -1.62 -3.44 -6.26
CA VAL A 100 -1.73 -2.55 -7.44
C VAL A 100 -3.16 -2.47 -7.95
N ASN A 101 -3.87 -3.60 -8.05
CA ASN A 101 -5.29 -3.58 -8.42
C ASN A 101 -6.13 -2.80 -7.41
N LYS A 102 -5.81 -2.88 -6.11
CA LYS A 102 -6.50 -2.09 -5.10
C LYS A 102 -6.20 -0.59 -5.22
N LEU A 103 -4.99 -0.21 -5.63
CA LEU A 103 -4.68 1.19 -5.96
C LEU A 103 -5.52 1.68 -7.14
N PHE A 104 -5.71 0.85 -8.17
CA PHE A 104 -6.61 1.19 -9.28
C PHE A 104 -8.06 1.33 -8.82
N GLU A 105 -8.55 0.47 -7.95
CA GLU A 105 -9.87 0.68 -7.33
C GLU A 105 -9.96 2.01 -6.57
N PHE A 106 -8.91 2.39 -5.83
CA PHE A 106 -8.86 3.67 -5.11
C PHE A 106 -8.72 4.90 -6.04
N MET A 107 -8.28 4.73 -7.28
CA MET A 107 -8.31 5.79 -8.30
C MET A 107 -9.73 6.17 -8.72
N HIS A 108 -10.73 5.36 -8.40
CA HIS A 108 -12.16 5.67 -8.61
C HIS A 108 -12.83 6.31 -7.39
N GLU A 109 -12.10 6.48 -6.27
CA GLU A 109 -12.74 6.85 -5.02
C GLU A 109 -12.86 8.37 -4.85
N THR A 110 -14.08 8.85 -4.61
CA THR A 110 -14.38 10.30 -4.64
C THR A 110 -14.00 11.04 -3.36
N HIS A 111 -13.34 10.38 -2.40
CA HIS A 111 -12.93 11.03 -1.17
C HIS A 111 -11.65 11.83 -1.41
N ASP A 112 -11.66 13.09 -1.01
CA ASP A 112 -10.53 14.02 -1.15
C ASP A 112 -9.20 13.38 -0.73
N GLY A 113 -8.21 13.45 -1.63
CA GLY A 113 -6.84 12.97 -1.44
C GLY A 113 -6.62 11.46 -1.60
N VAL A 114 -7.66 10.63 -1.71
CA VAL A 114 -7.49 9.17 -1.88
C VAL A 114 -6.89 8.83 -3.24
N GLN A 115 -7.39 9.46 -4.32
CA GLN A 115 -6.87 9.28 -5.67
C GLN A 115 -5.41 9.74 -5.80
N ASP A 116 -5.06 10.88 -5.20
CA ASP A 116 -3.68 11.40 -5.18
C ASP A 116 -2.75 10.39 -4.52
N MET A 117 -3.14 9.88 -3.35
CA MET A 117 -2.32 8.90 -2.65
C MET A 117 -2.23 7.57 -3.40
N ALA A 118 -3.28 7.15 -4.09
CA ALA A 118 -3.25 5.94 -4.91
C ALA A 118 -2.24 6.08 -6.05
N CYS A 119 -2.24 7.22 -6.76
CA CYS A 119 -1.29 7.53 -7.82
C CYS A 119 0.16 7.63 -7.29
N ASP A 120 0.37 8.36 -6.20
CA ASP A 120 1.68 8.52 -5.55
C ASP A 120 2.24 7.19 -5.03
N THR A 121 1.38 6.30 -4.56
CA THR A 121 1.78 4.97 -4.12
C THR A 121 2.09 4.08 -5.31
N PHE A 122 1.29 4.16 -6.38
CA PHE A 122 1.50 3.39 -7.60
C PHE A 122 2.83 3.73 -8.27
N ILE A 123 3.18 5.02 -8.40
CA ILE A 123 4.49 5.40 -8.96
C ILE A 123 5.66 4.91 -8.10
N LYS A 124 5.57 5.01 -6.76
CA LYS A 124 6.60 4.47 -5.85
C LYS A 124 6.80 2.98 -6.02
N ILE A 125 5.71 2.21 -6.09
CA ILE A 125 5.77 0.76 -6.31
C ILE A 125 6.36 0.46 -7.68
N SER A 126 5.90 1.15 -8.73
CA SER A 126 6.37 0.99 -10.11
C SER A 126 7.88 1.19 -10.20
N MET A 127 8.41 2.28 -9.64
CA MET A 127 9.85 2.54 -9.63
C MET A 127 10.68 1.47 -8.89
N LYS A 128 10.16 0.94 -7.78
CA LYS A 128 10.91 -0.01 -6.92
C LYS A 128 10.73 -1.48 -7.32
N CYS A 129 9.67 -1.79 -8.05
CA CYS A 129 9.27 -3.15 -8.41
C CYS A 129 9.20 -3.41 -9.94
N ARG A 130 9.53 -2.41 -10.80
CA ARG A 130 9.42 -2.45 -12.28
C ARG A 130 9.61 -3.79 -12.96
N ARG A 131 10.69 -4.52 -12.64
CA ARG A 131 11.01 -5.82 -13.24
C ARG A 131 9.87 -6.83 -13.11
N HIS A 132 9.11 -6.78 -12.02
CA HIS A 132 8.02 -7.73 -11.77
C HIS A 132 6.81 -7.50 -12.69
N PHE A 133 6.64 -6.29 -13.20
CA PHE A 133 5.54 -5.94 -14.10
C PHE A 133 5.81 -6.36 -15.54
N VAL A 134 7.07 -6.34 -15.98
CA VAL A 134 7.47 -6.68 -17.37
C VAL A 134 7.82 -8.15 -17.57
N THR A 135 8.03 -8.91 -16.49
CA THR A 135 8.24 -10.36 -16.56
C THR A 135 6.92 -11.11 -16.38
N VAL A 136 6.71 -12.19 -17.14
CA VAL A 136 5.62 -13.13 -16.87
C VAL A 136 5.87 -13.80 -15.52
N GLN A 137 4.93 -13.64 -14.59
CA GLN A 137 5.03 -14.16 -13.24
C GLN A 137 4.44 -15.56 -13.15
N ILE A 138 4.83 -16.31 -12.12
CA ILE A 138 4.34 -17.68 -11.92
C ILE A 138 2.81 -17.67 -11.77
N GLY A 139 2.13 -18.38 -12.67
CA GLY A 139 0.67 -18.49 -12.69
C GLY A 139 -0.04 -17.43 -13.52
N GLU A 140 0.67 -16.49 -14.13
CA GLU A 140 0.12 -15.49 -15.05
C GLU A 140 0.37 -15.89 -16.51
N SER A 141 -0.50 -15.46 -17.42
CA SER A 141 -0.38 -15.75 -18.85
C SER A 141 0.42 -14.71 -19.63
N MET A 142 0.58 -13.50 -19.08
CA MET A 142 1.27 -12.37 -19.72
C MET A 142 1.94 -11.48 -18.64
N PRO A 143 2.87 -10.59 -19.03
CA PRO A 143 3.36 -9.54 -18.15
C PRO A 143 2.23 -8.63 -17.67
N PHE A 144 2.25 -8.25 -16.40
CA PHE A 144 1.18 -7.42 -15.84
C PHE A 144 1.10 -6.01 -16.46
N ILE A 145 2.21 -5.51 -17.03
CA ILE A 145 2.19 -4.27 -17.80
C ILE A 145 1.25 -4.35 -19.01
N GLU A 146 1.13 -5.51 -19.67
CA GLU A 146 0.22 -5.67 -20.81
C GLU A 146 -1.25 -5.60 -20.37
N GLU A 147 -1.57 -6.20 -19.22
CA GLU A 147 -2.91 -6.07 -18.60
C GLU A 147 -3.21 -4.59 -18.33
N ILE A 148 -2.29 -3.87 -17.68
CA ILE A 148 -2.44 -2.43 -17.35
C ILE A 148 -2.67 -1.59 -18.61
N LEU A 149 -1.87 -1.79 -19.65
CA LEU A 149 -1.99 -1.04 -20.91
C LEU A 149 -3.33 -1.31 -21.60
N SER A 150 -3.83 -2.55 -21.54
CA SER A 150 -5.12 -2.92 -22.13
C SER A 150 -6.33 -2.30 -21.41
N THR A 151 -6.19 -1.99 -20.12
CA THR A 151 -7.25 -1.42 -19.28
C THR A 151 -6.99 0.03 -18.87
N ILE A 152 -6.03 0.70 -19.49
CA ILE A 152 -5.60 2.04 -19.05
C ILE A 152 -6.75 3.05 -19.04
N SER A 153 -7.60 3.02 -20.08
CA SER A 153 -8.74 3.92 -20.22
C SER A 153 -9.76 3.75 -19.10
N THR A 154 -9.93 2.52 -18.61
CA THR A 154 -10.84 2.25 -17.48
C THR A 154 -10.20 2.64 -16.15
N ILE A 155 -8.88 2.47 -15.97
CA ILE A 155 -8.22 2.79 -14.70
C ILE A 155 -8.24 4.31 -14.44
N ILE A 156 -8.01 5.12 -15.47
CA ILE A 156 -7.80 6.57 -15.31
C ILE A 156 -9.06 7.42 -15.54
N CYS A 157 -10.23 6.82 -15.80
CA CYS A 157 -11.40 7.56 -16.28
C CYS A 157 -11.95 8.60 -15.29
N ASP A 158 -11.76 8.38 -14.00
CA ASP A 158 -12.22 9.27 -12.92
C ASP A 158 -11.08 10.15 -12.35
N LEU A 159 -9.88 10.06 -12.92
CA LEU A 159 -8.71 10.82 -12.47
C LEU A 159 -8.68 12.22 -13.09
N GLN A 160 -8.19 13.17 -12.30
CA GLN A 160 -7.88 14.52 -12.76
C GLN A 160 -6.60 14.54 -13.60
N THR A 161 -6.41 15.57 -14.42
CA THR A 161 -5.25 15.70 -15.33
C THR A 161 -3.91 15.47 -14.63
N GLN A 162 -3.70 16.03 -13.43
CA GLN A 162 -2.45 15.85 -12.69
C GLN A 162 -2.22 14.39 -12.29
N GLN A 163 -3.27 13.70 -11.81
CA GLN A 163 -3.20 12.29 -11.42
C GLN A 163 -2.97 11.38 -12.63
N VAL A 164 -3.59 11.71 -13.77
CA VAL A 164 -3.34 11.04 -15.05
C VAL A 164 -1.86 11.17 -15.45
N HIS A 165 -1.25 12.35 -15.29
CA HIS A 165 0.19 12.52 -15.56
C HIS A 165 1.05 11.64 -14.65
N THR A 166 0.78 11.62 -13.34
CA THR A 166 1.49 10.75 -12.39
C THR A 166 1.32 9.27 -12.74
N PHE A 167 0.13 8.86 -13.19
CA PHE A 167 -0.14 7.50 -13.64
C PHE A 167 0.71 7.14 -14.87
N TYR A 168 0.74 7.99 -15.90
CA TYR A 168 1.57 7.75 -17.08
C TYR A 168 3.06 7.75 -16.76
N GLU A 169 3.52 8.59 -15.82
CA GLU A 169 4.90 8.56 -15.33
C GLU A 169 5.22 7.21 -14.66
N ALA A 170 4.31 6.68 -13.84
CA ALA A 170 4.46 5.37 -13.22
C ALA A 170 4.56 4.26 -14.27
N VAL A 171 3.68 4.25 -15.27
CA VAL A 171 3.71 3.29 -16.39
C VAL A 171 5.01 3.42 -17.18
N GLY A 172 5.48 4.63 -17.45
CA GLY A 172 6.76 4.87 -18.12
C GLY A 172 8.00 4.43 -17.33
N CYS A 173 7.90 4.34 -15.99
CA CYS A 173 8.98 3.79 -15.15
C CYS A 173 9.05 2.26 -15.16
N ILE A 174 8.00 1.59 -15.65
CA ILE A 174 7.91 0.13 -15.72
C ILE A 174 8.65 -0.41 -16.96
N ASP A 175 8.65 0.35 -18.05
CA ASP A 175 9.31 0.04 -19.33
C ASP A 175 10.85 -0.11 -19.22
#